data_AF-A0A2X1NRY6-F1
#
_entry.id   AF-A0A2X1NRY6-F1
#
_cell.length_a   1.000
_cell.length_b   1.000
_cell.length_c   1.000
_cell.angle_alpha   90.00
_cell.angle_beta   90.00
_cell.angle_gamma   90.00
#
_symmetry.space_group_name_H-M   'P 1'
#
loop_
_entity.id
_entity.type
_entity.pdbx_description
1 polymer ?
#
loop_
_entity_poly.entity_id
_entity_poly.type
_entity_poly.pdbx_seq_one_letter_code
_entity_poly.pdbx_strand_id
1 'polypeptide(L)'
;MDFATAPCIIEALNQRLMHGVFGYSRWKNDEFLAAIAHWFSTQHYTAIDSQTVVYGPSVIYMVSELIRQWSETGEGVVIHTPAYDAFYKAIEGNQRTVMPLL
;
A
#
# COMPACT_ATOMS: atom_id res chain seq x y z
N MET A 1 -13.21 11.18 -6.80
CA MET A 1 -12.01 11.25 -7.65
C MET A 1 -12.50 10.76 -9.00
N ASP A 2 -12.66 11.67 -9.96
CA ASP A 2 -13.64 11.48 -11.06
C ASP A 2 -12.98 11.51 -12.45
N PHE A 3 -11.69 11.15 -12.51
CA PHE A 3 -10.93 11.04 -13.76
C PHE A 3 -10.79 9.58 -14.19
N ALA A 4 -10.81 9.35 -15.51
CA ALA A 4 -10.46 8.04 -16.06
C ALA A 4 -8.96 7.76 -15.89
N THR A 5 -8.61 6.48 -15.71
CA THR A 5 -7.23 6.00 -15.63
C THR A 5 -6.48 6.21 -16.96
N ALA A 6 -5.15 6.32 -16.92
CA ALA A 6 -4.32 6.49 -18.11
C ALA A 6 -4.58 5.39 -19.17
N PRO A 7 -4.62 5.73 -20.49
CA PRO A 7 -4.93 4.77 -21.55
C PRO A 7 -4.05 3.52 -21.56
N CYS A 8 -2.74 3.66 -21.28
CA CYS A 8 -1.80 2.53 -21.24
C CYS A 8 -2.14 1.48 -20.18
N ILE A 9 -2.76 1.90 -19.06
CA ILE A 9 -3.21 0.98 -18.01
C ILE A 9 -4.45 0.22 -18.49
N ILE A 10 -5.39 0.91 -19.15
CA ILE A 10 -6.60 0.29 -19.71
C ILE A 10 -6.22 -0.74 -20.79
N GLU A 11 -5.28 -0.41 -21.67
CA GLU A 11 -4.77 -1.31 -22.71
C GLU A 11 -4.11 -2.56 -22.11
N ALA A 12 -3.23 -2.40 -21.12
CA ALA A 12 -2.59 -3.53 -20.44
C ALA A 12 -3.60 -4.46 -19.75
N LEU A 13 -4.63 -3.88 -19.11
CA LEU A 13 -5.72 -4.66 -18.52
C LEU A 13 -6.51 -5.43 -19.58
N ASN A 14 -6.85 -4.79 -20.70
CA ASN A 14 -7.55 -5.46 -21.82
C ASN A 14 -6.71 -6.63 -22.37
N GLN A 15 -5.42 -6.42 -22.61
CA GLN A 15 -4.52 -7.47 -23.05
C GLN A 15 -4.48 -8.64 -22.07
N ARG A 16 -4.40 -8.35 -20.76
CA ARG A 16 -4.43 -9.38 -19.71
C ARG A 16 -5.76 -10.13 -19.66
N LEU A 17 -6.88 -9.45 -19.92
CA LEU A 17 -8.21 -10.07 -19.98
C LEU A 17 -8.31 -11.06 -21.15
N MET A 18 -7.77 -10.70 -22.32
CA MET A 18 -7.79 -11.53 -23.52
C MET A 18 -7.02 -12.86 -23.38
N HIS A 19 -6.13 -12.98 -22.39
CA HIS A 19 -5.45 -14.23 -22.07
C HIS A 19 -6.41 -15.34 -21.58
N GLY A 20 -7.57 -14.99 -21.01
CA GLY A 20 -8.64 -15.92 -20.64
C GLY A 20 -8.41 -16.79 -19.39
N VAL A 21 -7.17 -17.05 -18.97
CA VAL A 21 -6.88 -17.83 -17.75
C VAL A 21 -6.65 -16.90 -16.55
N PHE A 22 -7.34 -17.12 -15.43
CA PHE A 22 -7.25 -16.32 -14.19
C PHE A 22 -6.93 -17.15 -12.94
N GLY A 23 -6.10 -18.18 -13.09
CA GLY A 23 -5.60 -18.96 -11.96
C GLY A 23 -4.69 -18.17 -11.03
N TYR A 24 -4.16 -18.84 -10.02
CA TYR A 24 -3.27 -18.22 -9.03
C TYR A 24 -2.05 -17.56 -9.69
N SER A 25 -1.82 -16.30 -9.30
CA SER A 25 -0.64 -15.54 -9.69
C SER A 25 0.28 -15.34 -8.47
N ARG A 26 1.50 -14.87 -8.71
CA ARG A 26 2.48 -14.56 -7.66
C ARG A 26 2.77 -13.06 -7.70
N TRP A 27 2.61 -12.38 -6.56
CA TRP A 27 2.93 -10.96 -6.44
C TRP A 27 4.44 -10.72 -6.53
N LYS A 28 5.25 -11.70 -6.10
CA LYS A 28 6.71 -11.69 -6.21
C LYS A 28 7.12 -11.98 -7.65
N ASN A 29 6.75 -11.06 -8.53
CA ASN A 29 6.98 -11.04 -9.96
C ASN A 29 8.05 -9.97 -10.25
N ASP A 30 9.05 -10.32 -11.07
CA ASP A 30 10.22 -9.47 -11.29
C ASP A 30 9.87 -8.16 -12.00
N GLU A 31 8.92 -8.18 -12.94
CA GLU A 31 8.47 -6.97 -13.64
C GLU A 31 7.72 -6.01 -12.70
N PHE A 32 6.90 -6.54 -11.80
CA PHE A 32 6.22 -5.74 -10.77
C PHE A 32 7.24 -5.05 -9.86
N LEU A 33 8.24 -5.80 -9.35
CA LEU A 33 9.27 -5.25 -8.47
C LEU A 33 10.17 -4.25 -9.20
N ALA A 34 10.55 -4.54 -10.44
CA ALA A 34 11.35 -3.65 -11.28
C ALA A 34 10.61 -2.35 -11.60
N ALA A 35 9.30 -2.41 -11.86
CA ALA A 35 8.49 -1.22 -12.11
C ALA A 35 8.45 -0.27 -10.89
N ILE A 36 8.35 -0.81 -9.67
CA ILE A 36 8.41 -0.02 -8.43
C ILE A 36 9.79 0.63 -8.30
N ALA A 37 10.88 -0.15 -8.40
CA ALA A 37 12.23 0.39 -8.31
C ALA A 37 12.50 1.48 -9.36
N HIS A 38 12.04 1.26 -10.60
CA HIS A 38 12.12 2.22 -11.68
C HIS A 38 11.38 3.52 -11.34
N TRP A 39 10.14 3.42 -10.85
CA TRP A 39 9.33 4.59 -10.48
C TRP A 39 10.01 5.42 -9.38
N PHE A 40 10.52 4.77 -8.32
CA PHE A 40 11.24 5.47 -7.25
C PHE A 40 12.51 6.16 -7.75
N SER A 41 13.30 5.50 -8.59
CA SER A 41 14.53 6.08 -9.12
C SER A 41 14.29 7.26 -10.05
N THR A 42 13.21 7.26 -10.83
CA THR A 42 12.94 8.27 -11.87
C THR A 42 12.10 9.44 -11.38
N GLN A 43 11.14 9.21 -10.48
CA GLN A 43 10.23 10.24 -9.98
C GLN A 43 10.71 10.85 -8.66
N HIS A 44 11.45 10.08 -7.87
CA HIS A 44 11.87 10.47 -6.52
C HIS A 44 13.39 10.45 -6.34
N TYR A 45 14.16 10.11 -7.38
CA TYR A 45 15.63 10.04 -7.33
C TYR A 45 16.16 9.20 -6.17
N THR A 46 15.40 8.18 -5.79
CA THR A 46 15.68 7.34 -4.63
C THR A 46 15.86 5.89 -5.07
N ALA A 47 17.01 5.32 -4.76
CA ALA A 47 17.26 3.89 -4.96
C ALA A 47 16.61 3.08 -3.82
N ILE A 48 15.92 2.01 -4.15
CA ILE A 48 15.32 1.08 -3.19
C ILE A 48 15.79 -0.35 -3.46
N ASP A 49 15.88 -1.17 -2.42
CA ASP A 49 16.13 -2.60 -2.56
C ASP A 49 14.81 -3.34 -2.82
N SER A 50 14.68 -3.93 -4.02
CA SER A 50 13.49 -4.69 -4.42
C SER A 50 13.23 -5.91 -3.52
N GLN A 51 14.23 -6.42 -2.79
CA GLN A 51 14.06 -7.53 -1.86
C GLN A 51 13.28 -7.14 -0.60
N THR A 52 13.21 -5.85 -0.27
CA THR A 52 12.45 -5.34 0.89
C THR A 52 10.97 -5.07 0.60
N VAL A 53 10.57 -5.12 -0.69
CA VAL A 53 9.19 -4.82 -1.11
C VAL A 53 8.28 -6.01 -0.81
N VAL A 54 7.12 -5.71 -0.22
CA VAL A 54 6.04 -6.67 0.03
C VAL A 54 4.74 -6.20 -0.59
N TYR A 55 3.83 -7.14 -0.85
CA TYR A 55 2.48 -6.84 -1.32
C TYR A 55 1.49 -6.73 -0.15
N GLY A 56 0.61 -5.72 -0.21
CA GLY A 56 -0.51 -5.56 0.70
C GLY A 56 -1.83 -5.35 -0.07
N PRO A 57 -2.97 -5.91 0.38
CA PRO A 57 -4.27 -5.68 -0.23
C PRO A 57 -4.69 -4.20 -0.26
N SER A 58 -4.28 -3.42 0.75
CA SER A 58 -4.44 -1.97 0.80
C SER A 58 -3.39 -1.36 1.74
N VAL A 59 -3.11 -0.06 1.58
CA VAL A 59 -2.19 0.66 2.49
C VAL A 59 -2.68 0.61 3.94
N ILE A 60 -3.99 0.81 4.16
CA ILE A 60 -4.58 0.79 5.51
C ILE A 60 -4.55 -0.61 6.14
N TYR A 61 -4.64 -1.68 5.34
CA TYR A 61 -4.41 -3.03 5.86
C TYR A 61 -2.98 -3.18 6.38
N MET A 62 -1.97 -2.73 5.63
CA MET A 62 -0.57 -2.81 6.06
C MET A 62 -0.34 -2.01 7.35
N VAL A 63 -0.88 -0.79 7.44
CA VAL A 63 -0.83 0.02 8.68
C VAL A 63 -1.49 -0.73 9.84
N SER A 64 -2.67 -1.29 9.64
CA SER A 64 -3.43 -2.04 10.65
C SER A 64 -2.66 -3.27 11.15
N GLU A 65 -1.99 -4.01 10.27
CA GLU A 65 -1.18 -5.18 10.63
C GLU A 65 0.09 -4.78 11.38
N LEU A 66 0.77 -3.72 10.94
CA LEU A 66 1.97 -3.23 11.63
C LEU A 66 1.64 -2.71 13.04
N ILE A 67 0.48 -2.07 13.24
CA ILE A 67 0.00 -1.67 14.58
C ILE A 67 -0.19 -2.90 15.48
N ARG A 68 -0.70 -4.02 14.94
CA ARG A 68 -0.83 -5.27 15.71
C ARG A 68 0.51 -5.87 16.08
N GLN A 69 1.49 -5.79 15.18
CA GLN A 69 2.81 -6.40 15.37
C GLN A 69 3.77 -5.57 16.22
N TRP A 70 3.65 -4.25 16.23
CA TRP A 70 4.63 -3.34 16.81
C TRP A 70 4.15 -2.61 18.07
N SER A 71 2.97 -2.93 18.57
CA SER A 71 2.48 -2.41 19.84
C SER A 71 1.64 -3.46 20.54
N GLU A 72 1.36 -3.22 21.81
CA GLU A 72 0.37 -3.95 22.59
C GLU A 72 -1.00 -3.26 22.56
N THR A 73 -2.04 -3.99 22.95
CA THR A 73 -3.38 -3.43 23.15
C THR A 73 -3.34 -2.34 24.23
N GLY A 74 -3.97 -1.20 23.95
CA GLY A 74 -3.99 -0.02 24.82
C GLY A 74 -2.80 0.93 24.62
N GLU A 75 -1.74 0.52 23.92
CA GLU A 75 -0.61 1.42 23.61
C GLU A 75 -0.98 2.48 22.57
N GLY A 76 -0.19 3.55 22.55
CA GLY A 76 -0.44 4.75 21.76
C GLY A 76 0.20 4.73 20.37
N VAL A 77 -0.52 5.27 19.37
CA VAL A 77 0.00 5.54 18.02
C VAL A 77 -0.10 7.03 17.73
N VAL A 78 1.03 7.64 17.39
CA VAL A 78 1.12 9.08 17.12
C VAL A 78 0.66 9.40 15.70
N ILE A 79 -0.19 10.44 15.56
CA ILE A 79 -0.57 11.03 14.26
C ILE A 79 -0.58 12.56 14.35
N HIS A 80 -0.23 13.24 13.26
CA HIS A 80 -0.40 14.70 13.15
C HIS A 80 -1.82 15.04 12.72
N THR A 81 -2.44 16.05 13.33
CA THR A 81 -3.83 16.43 13.06
C THR A 81 -3.94 17.82 12.41
N PRO A 82 -4.90 18.03 11.46
CA PRO A 82 -5.92 17.09 10.99
C PRO A 82 -5.34 15.93 10.16
N ALA A 83 -5.86 14.72 10.37
CA ALA A 83 -5.35 13.48 9.78
C ALA A 83 -6.38 12.81 8.85
N TYR A 84 -5.91 11.86 8.04
CA TYR A 84 -6.77 11.02 7.21
C TYR A 84 -7.67 10.11 8.08
N ASP A 85 -8.99 10.14 7.88
CA ASP A 85 -10.01 9.45 8.70
C ASP A 85 -9.72 7.96 8.95
N ALA A 86 -9.16 7.26 7.95
CA ALA A 86 -8.87 5.84 8.10
C ALA A 86 -7.78 5.53 9.15
N PHE A 87 -6.95 6.51 9.54
CA PHE A 87 -5.96 6.31 10.61
C PHE A 87 -6.64 6.07 11.96
N TYR A 88 -7.65 6.86 12.32
CA TYR A 88 -8.41 6.67 13.56
C TYR A 88 -9.03 5.27 13.61
N LYS A 89 -9.70 4.87 12.52
CA LYS A 89 -10.31 3.54 12.39
C LYS A 89 -9.30 2.41 12.49
N ALA A 90 -8.11 2.56 11.89
CA ALA A 90 -7.08 1.54 11.94
C ALA A 90 -6.45 1.40 13.34
N ILE A 91 -6.29 2.50 14.07
CA ILE A 91 -5.70 2.53 15.41
C ILE A 91 -6.71 2.01 16.45
N GLU A 92 -7.87 2.65 16.54
CA GLU A 92 -8.90 2.34 17.54
C GLU A 92 -9.56 0.98 17.26
N GLY A 93 -9.72 0.63 15.98
CA GLY A 93 -10.21 -0.69 15.57
C GLY A 93 -9.27 -1.85 15.94
N ASN A 94 -8.00 -1.58 16.23
CA ASN A 94 -7.04 -2.53 16.80
C ASN A 94 -6.86 -2.35 18.31
N GLN A 95 -7.75 -1.61 18.98
CA GLN A 95 -7.71 -1.36 20.42
C GLN A 95 -6.40 -0.66 20.85
N ARG A 96 -5.84 0.21 20.01
CA ARG A 96 -4.77 1.16 20.37
C ARG A 96 -5.35 2.55 20.60
N THR A 97 -4.60 3.41 21.27
CA THR A 97 -5.00 4.78 21.56
C THR A 97 -4.38 5.75 20.55
N VAL A 98 -5.18 6.65 19.98
CA VAL A 98 -4.67 7.73 19.14
C VAL A 98 -3.97 8.78 20.01
N MET A 99 -2.72 9.12 19.68
CA MET A 99 -1.96 10.20 20.30
C MET A 99 -1.80 11.35 19.30
N PRO A 100 -2.72 12.34 19.29
CA PRO A 100 -2.66 13.42 18.32
C PRO A 100 -1.55 14.43 18.66
N LEU A 101 -0.77 14.82 17.65
CA LEU A 101 0.07 16.02 17.66
C LEU A 101 -0.60 17.11 16.84
N LEU A 102 -0.57 18.34 17.39
CA LEU A 102 -1.06 19.55 16.74
C LEU A 102 0.01 20.14 15.81
#